data_AF-A0A1V4VWU7-F1
#
_entry.id   AF-A0A1V4VWU7-F1
#
_cell.length_a   1.000
_cell.length_b   1.000
_cell.length_c   1.000
_cell.angle_alpha   90.00
_cell.angle_beta   90.00
_cell.angle_gamma   90.00
#
_symmetry.space_group_name_H-M   'P 1'
#
loop_
_entity.id
_entity.type
_entity.pdbx_description
1 polymer ?
#
loop_
_entity_poly.entity_id
_entity_poly.type
_entity_poly.pdbx_seq_one_letter_code
_entity_poly.pdbx_strand_id
1 'polypeptide(L)'
;MSIKRKPKDCRSSCYQLNVFFLILVIISWFCCTMALASAAQGVPVFGDINGHWAQIYISRLSTLELVKGYPDHTFKPDQLVDRLETVVLIVRSGGFTAEAEQLANKSNKKNDKRLTDGLKTKQTPKVPWGQSYVDLAVGKGFLELDDPGSYDCSGSATRLEVAGLLARAMFLVPPSTQSESTPTEKNTLSETSSAKIFSDLDTLKPVEQAFVTAVANADVMSGYPDGTFRPQESLTRAEMAVILSRLVDRGWIKISSNSRLAGWISGVEDNKGHQEILLTSMSGVKKLQVASNVQCYQAGEIKSLKQAVNFRCEVILDGQRQVNWVNLLEQKDETVKTEKIRGSVKTIVLGEDSLIAISNMYVEDLILPLAWDAVLTGKKATKGFNSLKQGDFIDAEVAKGQVRKVTLLDVKTTSGKVDRIEMGRLYLKGNSTGKKPIWFNHYDNARIINKEGVQQGIVQADDQVSITYLDPIPDEIDDELVIEIKIMK
;
A
#
# COMPACT_ATOMS: atom_id res chain seq x y z
N MET A 1 76.04 -35.85 47.60
CA MET A 1 75.31 -34.81 46.86
C MET A 1 75.12 -35.29 45.42
N SER A 2 74.00 -35.93 45.10
CA SER A 2 73.51 -36.11 43.71
C SER A 2 72.09 -36.68 43.77
N ILE A 3 71.11 -35.87 43.36
CA ILE A 3 69.68 -36.16 43.39
C ILE A 3 69.31 -36.86 42.09
N LYS A 4 68.90 -38.15 42.15
CA LYS A 4 68.21 -38.82 41.03
C LYS A 4 66.71 -38.82 41.31
N ARG A 5 65.95 -38.01 40.57
CA ARG A 5 64.47 -38.05 40.56
C ARG A 5 63.99 -39.18 39.62
N LYS A 6 63.09 -40.03 40.13
CA LYS A 6 62.29 -40.97 39.32
C LYS A 6 61.22 -40.19 38.52
N PRO A 7 60.85 -40.61 37.30
CA PRO A 7 59.73 -40.03 36.56
C PRO A 7 58.39 -40.49 37.18
N LYS A 8 57.46 -39.56 37.38
CA LYS A 8 56.06 -39.84 37.73
C LYS A 8 55.27 -40.10 36.45
N ASP A 9 54.56 -41.24 36.42
CA ASP A 9 53.63 -41.62 35.37
C ASP A 9 52.51 -40.59 35.19
N CYS A 10 52.44 -40.02 33.99
CA CYS A 10 51.47 -39.01 33.58
C CYS A 10 50.48 -39.63 32.59
N ARG A 11 49.68 -40.62 33.03
CA ARG A 11 48.66 -41.26 32.15
C ARG A 11 47.24 -41.31 32.70
N SER A 12 47.00 -41.06 33.99
CA SER A 12 45.63 -41.10 34.55
C SER A 12 44.92 -39.74 34.64
N SER A 13 45.63 -38.62 34.47
CA SER A 13 45.02 -37.28 34.62
C SER A 13 44.37 -36.74 33.34
N CYS A 14 44.66 -37.30 32.16
CA CYS A 14 44.09 -36.83 30.89
C CYS A 14 42.70 -37.42 30.60
N TYR A 15 42.34 -38.58 31.14
CA TYR A 15 41.04 -39.21 30.86
C TYR A 15 39.91 -38.61 31.70
N GLN A 16 40.18 -38.23 32.95
CA GLN A 16 39.17 -37.62 33.84
C GLN A 16 38.79 -36.18 33.41
N LEU A 17 39.74 -35.42 32.85
CA LEU A 17 39.50 -34.05 32.41
C LEU A 17 38.71 -33.98 31.08
N ASN A 18 38.93 -34.95 30.18
CA ASN A 18 38.23 -35.03 28.89
C ASN A 18 36.77 -35.49 29.01
N VAL A 19 36.44 -36.36 29.98
CA VAL A 19 35.04 -36.81 30.18
C VAL A 19 34.18 -35.70 30.79
N PHE A 20 34.74 -34.87 31.69
CA PHE A 20 34.01 -33.74 32.28
C PHE A 20 33.75 -32.62 31.26
N PHE A 21 34.69 -32.38 30.34
CA PHE A 21 34.50 -31.43 29.24
C PHE A 21 33.46 -31.91 28.22
N LEU A 22 33.41 -33.22 27.94
CA LEU A 22 32.41 -33.79 27.04
C LEU A 22 30.99 -33.70 27.63
N ILE A 23 30.83 -33.94 28.94
CA ILE A 23 29.54 -33.84 29.64
C ILE A 23 29.05 -32.38 29.70
N LEU A 24 29.94 -31.40 29.91
CA LEU A 24 29.58 -29.98 29.88
C LEU A 24 29.22 -29.47 28.47
N VAL A 25 29.86 -30.01 27.42
CA VAL A 25 29.50 -29.69 26.02
C VAL A 25 28.16 -30.34 25.64
N ILE A 26 27.86 -31.55 26.11
CA ILE A 26 26.57 -32.21 25.89
C ILE A 26 25.44 -31.52 26.66
N ILE A 27 25.67 -31.07 27.91
CA ILE A 27 24.69 -30.27 28.67
C ILE A 27 24.49 -28.89 28.04
N SER A 28 25.54 -28.28 27.47
CA SER A 28 25.46 -27.03 26.70
C SER A 28 24.68 -27.19 25.38
N TRP A 29 24.78 -28.34 24.72
CA TRP A 29 23.96 -28.68 23.55
C TRP A 29 22.52 -29.07 23.90
N PHE A 30 22.30 -29.70 25.05
CA PHE A 30 20.96 -30.06 25.52
C PHE A 30 20.19 -28.87 26.10
N CYS A 31 20.88 -27.83 26.61
CA CYS A 31 20.26 -26.61 27.10
C CYS A 31 19.95 -25.58 25.98
N CYS A 32 20.36 -25.84 24.74
CA CYS A 32 20.24 -24.90 23.62
C CYS A 32 19.20 -25.30 22.55
N THR A 33 18.27 -26.20 22.86
CA THR A 33 17.19 -26.60 21.93
C THR A 33 15.76 -26.43 22.46
N MET A 34 15.57 -25.76 23.59
CA MET A 34 14.30 -25.08 23.86
C MET A 34 14.43 -23.61 23.45
N ALA A 35 14.71 -23.38 22.17
CA ALA A 35 14.08 -22.25 21.52
C ALA A 35 12.59 -22.51 21.67
N LEU A 36 11.93 -21.80 22.59
CA LEU A 36 10.50 -21.63 22.56
C LEU A 36 10.18 -21.20 21.13
N ALA A 37 9.73 -22.14 20.31
CA ALA A 37 8.98 -21.82 19.13
C ALA A 37 7.78 -21.04 19.68
N SER A 38 7.89 -19.71 19.67
CA SER A 38 6.74 -18.85 19.81
C SER A 38 5.82 -19.29 18.68
N ALA A 39 4.82 -20.10 19.02
CA ALA A 39 3.73 -20.38 18.11
C ALA A 39 3.21 -18.99 17.75
N ALA A 40 3.44 -18.58 16.50
CA ALA A 40 2.99 -17.30 16.01
C ALA A 40 1.46 -17.30 16.14
N GLN A 41 0.97 -16.70 17.22
CA GLN A 41 -0.44 -16.55 17.48
C GLN A 41 -1.00 -15.73 16.31
N GLY A 42 -2.04 -16.25 15.64
CA GLY A 42 -2.71 -15.52 14.57
C GLY A 42 -3.19 -14.15 15.06
N VAL A 43 -3.50 -13.23 14.13
CA VAL A 43 -4.01 -11.90 14.48
C VAL A 43 -5.20 -12.05 15.44
N PRO A 44 -5.16 -11.43 16.63
CA PRO A 44 -6.21 -11.61 17.62
C PRO A 44 -7.54 -11.07 17.09
N VAL A 45 -8.59 -11.88 17.22
CA VAL A 45 -9.98 -11.47 16.97
C VAL A 45 -10.59 -11.09 18.31
N PHE A 46 -11.13 -9.87 18.40
CA PHE A 46 -11.79 -9.41 19.61
C PHE A 46 -13.26 -9.82 19.57
N GLY A 47 -13.75 -10.51 20.59
CA GLY A 47 -15.14 -11.00 20.60
C GLY A 47 -16.17 -9.89 20.79
N ASP A 48 -15.78 -8.82 21.48
CA ASP A 48 -16.62 -7.69 21.90
C ASP A 48 -16.76 -6.59 20.85
N ILE A 49 -16.13 -6.73 19.68
CA ILE A 49 -16.31 -5.79 18.56
C ILE A 49 -17.28 -6.30 17.50
N ASN A 50 -17.84 -7.52 17.64
CA ASN A 50 -18.74 -8.08 16.64
C ASN A 50 -20.03 -7.25 16.53
N GLY A 51 -20.31 -6.70 15.35
CA GLY A 51 -21.44 -5.80 15.11
C GLY A 51 -21.21 -4.37 15.60
N HIS A 52 -20.04 -4.08 16.16
CA HIS A 52 -19.69 -2.74 16.61
C HIS A 52 -19.32 -1.85 15.42
N TRP A 53 -19.76 -0.60 15.39
CA TRP A 53 -19.52 0.32 14.26
C TRP A 53 -18.03 0.53 13.94
N ALA A 54 -17.17 0.44 14.97
CA ALA A 54 -15.72 0.56 14.81
C ALA A 54 -14.98 -0.74 14.46
N GLN A 55 -15.69 -1.86 14.29
CA GLN A 55 -15.11 -3.19 14.06
C GLN A 55 -14.13 -3.20 12.88
N ILE A 56 -14.50 -2.57 11.76
CA ILE A 56 -13.66 -2.48 10.57
C ILE A 56 -12.33 -1.78 10.85
N TYR A 57 -12.34 -0.70 11.64
CA TYR A 57 -11.15 0.07 11.99
C TYR A 57 -10.28 -0.66 13.02
N ILE A 58 -10.90 -1.26 14.04
CA ILE A 58 -10.18 -1.98 15.10
C ILE A 58 -9.49 -3.22 14.52
N SER A 59 -10.20 -4.02 13.72
CA SER A 59 -9.62 -5.18 13.05
C SER A 59 -8.49 -4.77 12.10
N ARG A 60 -8.67 -3.71 11.30
CA ARG A 60 -7.63 -3.15 10.44
C ARG A 60 -6.35 -2.83 11.20
N LEU A 61 -6.48 -2.08 12.29
CA LEU A 61 -5.33 -1.66 13.10
C LEU A 61 -4.70 -2.83 13.87
N SER A 62 -5.48 -3.84 14.26
CA SER A 62 -4.99 -5.09 14.86
C SER A 62 -4.14 -5.88 13.86
N THR A 63 -4.61 -6.04 12.62
CA THR A 63 -3.85 -6.69 11.54
C THR A 63 -2.55 -5.95 11.23
N LEU A 64 -2.56 -4.62 11.34
CA LEU A 64 -1.38 -3.77 11.19
C LEU A 64 -0.49 -3.71 12.45
N GLU A 65 -0.88 -4.41 13.53
CA GLU A 65 -0.20 -4.41 14.84
C GLU A 65 -0.07 -3.03 15.51
N LEU A 66 -0.92 -2.07 15.12
CA LEU A 66 -0.95 -0.71 15.65
C LEU A 66 -1.72 -0.62 16.97
N VAL A 67 -2.68 -1.52 17.18
CA VAL A 67 -3.45 -1.62 18.43
C VAL A 67 -3.42 -3.05 18.96
N LYS A 68 -3.59 -3.19 20.27
CA LYS A 68 -3.68 -4.48 20.96
C LYS A 68 -4.90 -4.48 21.88
N GLY A 69 -5.53 -5.64 22.03
CA GLY A 69 -6.56 -5.87 23.03
C GLY A 69 -5.98 -6.27 24.38
N TYR A 70 -6.86 -6.64 25.28
CA TYR A 70 -6.54 -7.10 26.62
C TYR A 70 -6.24 -8.61 26.63
N PRO A 71 -5.60 -9.12 27.71
CA PRO A 71 -5.31 -10.56 27.85
C PRO A 71 -6.55 -11.47 27.84
N ASP A 72 -7.74 -10.91 28.05
CA ASP A 72 -9.04 -11.60 27.99
C ASP A 72 -9.66 -11.66 26.58
N HIS A 73 -8.88 -11.30 25.54
CA HIS A 73 -9.31 -11.25 24.14
C HIS A 73 -10.41 -10.21 23.83
N THR A 74 -10.55 -9.17 24.67
CA THR A 74 -11.43 -8.03 24.41
C THR A 74 -10.67 -6.81 23.89
N PHE A 75 -11.35 -5.91 23.17
CA PHE A 75 -10.82 -4.60 22.81
C PHE A 75 -11.34 -3.46 23.69
N LYS A 76 -12.53 -3.62 24.26
CA LYS A 76 -13.32 -2.65 25.04
C LYS A 76 -13.59 -1.36 24.25
N PRO A 77 -14.31 -1.44 23.11
CA PRO A 77 -14.46 -0.31 22.19
C PRO A 77 -15.10 0.93 22.83
N ASP A 78 -16.08 0.75 23.71
CA ASP A 78 -16.80 1.85 24.37
C ASP A 78 -16.12 2.38 25.64
N GLN A 79 -15.01 1.76 26.07
CA GLN A 79 -14.25 2.26 27.19
C GLN A 79 -13.55 3.57 26.79
N LEU A 80 -13.59 4.57 27.68
CA LEU A 80 -12.85 5.81 27.50
C LEU A 80 -11.34 5.54 27.47
N VAL A 81 -10.65 6.15 26.51
CA VAL A 81 -9.19 6.08 26.42
C VAL A 81 -8.57 7.05 27.43
N ASP A 82 -7.57 6.59 28.18
CA ASP A 82 -6.85 7.46 29.11
C ASP A 82 -5.80 8.33 28.38
N ARG A 83 -5.35 9.40 29.03
CA ARG A 83 -4.37 10.33 28.47
C ARG A 83 -3.03 9.66 28.18
N LEU A 84 -2.59 8.73 29.03
CA LEU A 84 -1.32 8.03 28.84
C LEU A 84 -1.36 7.14 27.59
N GLU A 85 -2.42 6.35 27.45
CA GLU A 85 -2.66 5.48 26.30
C GLU A 85 -2.74 6.30 25.02
N THR A 86 -3.42 7.43 25.05
CA THR A 86 -3.49 8.38 23.93
C THR A 86 -2.08 8.83 23.49
N VAL A 87 -1.24 9.28 24.42
CA VAL A 87 0.15 9.69 24.15
C VAL A 87 0.93 8.54 23.54
N VAL A 88 0.84 7.34 24.14
CA VAL A 88 1.55 6.16 23.66
C VAL A 88 1.10 5.78 22.25
N LEU A 89 -0.20 5.75 21.97
CA LEU A 89 -0.74 5.38 20.66
C LEU A 89 -0.28 6.35 19.58
N ILE A 90 -0.36 7.67 19.81
CA ILE A 90 0.04 8.68 18.82
C ILE A 90 1.55 8.66 18.59
N VAL A 91 2.35 8.62 19.66
CA VAL A 91 3.82 8.63 19.55
C VAL A 91 4.33 7.34 18.88
N ARG A 92 3.77 6.18 19.22
CA ARG A 92 4.10 4.92 18.53
C ARG A 92 3.71 4.95 17.06
N SER A 93 2.49 5.40 16.77
CA SER A 93 1.98 5.49 15.39
C SER A 93 2.78 6.46 14.53
N GLY A 94 3.33 7.51 15.13
CA GLY A 94 4.26 8.44 14.49
C GLY A 94 5.67 7.87 14.21
N GLY A 95 5.93 6.60 14.53
CA GLY A 95 7.19 5.93 14.26
C GLY A 95 8.28 6.14 15.33
N PHE A 96 7.93 6.69 16.49
CA PHE A 96 8.90 7.05 17.53
C PHE A 96 9.16 5.94 18.57
N THR A 97 8.68 4.72 18.33
CA THR A 97 8.83 3.57 19.24
C THR A 97 10.30 3.30 19.60
N ALA A 98 11.19 3.24 18.60
CA ALA A 98 12.60 2.96 18.82
C ALA A 98 13.30 4.06 19.65
N GLU A 99 12.94 5.33 19.43
CA GLU A 99 13.46 6.45 20.22
C GLU A 99 12.99 6.39 21.67
N ALA A 100 11.71 6.07 21.90
CA ALA A 100 11.15 5.90 23.24
C ALA A 100 11.81 4.73 23.98
N GLU A 101 12.06 3.60 23.31
CA GLU A 101 12.74 2.44 23.93
C GLU A 101 14.20 2.77 24.30
N GLN A 102 14.91 3.54 23.46
CA GLN A 102 16.25 4.01 23.79
C GLN A 102 16.28 4.89 25.03
N LEU A 103 15.29 5.78 25.21
CA LEU A 103 15.17 6.59 26.42
C LEU A 103 14.94 5.71 27.67
N ALA A 104 14.09 4.69 27.58
CA ALA A 104 13.87 3.75 28.67
C ALA A 104 15.14 3.00 29.07
N ASN A 105 15.91 2.52 28.10
CA ASN A 105 17.16 1.77 28.33
C ASN A 105 18.28 2.63 28.93
N LYS A 106 18.35 3.93 28.59
CA LYS A 106 19.31 4.88 29.18
C LYS A 106 18.98 5.17 30.64
N SER A 107 17.69 5.25 31.00
CA SER A 107 17.24 5.46 32.38
C SER A 107 17.66 4.33 33.34
N ASN A 108 17.77 3.09 32.84
CA ASN A 108 18.19 1.92 33.63
C ASN A 108 19.72 1.81 33.87
N LYS A 109 20.56 2.56 33.14
CA LYS A 109 22.02 2.61 33.39
C LYS A 109 22.31 3.67 34.46
N LYS A 110 22.48 3.21 35.70
CA LYS A 110 22.56 3.99 36.95
C LYS A 110 23.72 4.99 37.11
N ASN A 111 24.44 5.40 36.06
CA ASN A 111 25.61 6.28 36.21
C ASN A 111 25.89 7.24 35.04
N ASP A 112 24.96 7.44 34.10
CA ASP A 112 25.19 8.43 33.04
C ASP A 112 24.54 9.77 33.38
N LYS A 113 25.37 10.80 33.40
CA LYS A 113 25.01 12.20 33.63
C LYS A 113 23.85 12.54 32.69
N ARG A 114 22.70 12.90 33.27
CA ARG A 114 21.42 12.99 32.56
C ARG A 114 21.58 13.78 31.26
N LEU A 115 21.17 13.18 30.14
CA LEU A 115 20.99 13.83 28.84
C LEU A 115 19.84 14.87 28.85
N THR A 116 19.49 15.39 30.02
CA THR A 116 18.63 16.56 30.24
C THR A 116 19.44 17.79 30.64
N ASP A 117 20.78 17.71 30.73
CA ASP A 117 21.64 18.85 31.12
C ASP A 117 21.61 20.02 30.10
N GLY A 118 21.00 19.84 28.92
CA GLY A 118 20.75 20.90 27.93
C GLY A 118 19.27 21.21 27.65
N LEU A 119 18.35 20.38 28.14
CA LEU A 119 16.90 20.61 28.09
C LEU A 119 16.50 21.06 29.49
N LYS A 120 16.36 22.38 29.72
CA LYS A 120 15.79 22.91 30.97
C LYS A 120 14.54 22.09 31.30
N THR A 121 14.63 21.25 32.32
CA THR A 121 13.68 20.16 32.53
C THR A 121 12.31 20.72 32.88
N LYS A 122 11.38 20.77 31.92
CA LYS A 122 9.97 20.55 32.28
C LYS A 122 9.95 19.11 32.79
N GLN A 123 9.82 18.94 34.11
CA GLN A 123 9.67 17.61 34.70
C GLN A 123 8.47 16.90 34.04
N THR A 124 8.40 15.59 34.10
CA THR A 124 7.25 14.82 33.59
C THR A 124 6.68 13.97 34.72
N PRO A 125 5.37 13.67 34.69
CA PRO A 125 4.76 12.71 35.62
C PRO A 125 5.46 11.36 35.55
N LYS A 126 5.62 10.69 36.69
CA LYS A 126 6.21 9.34 36.74
C LYS A 126 5.16 8.26 36.49
N VAL A 127 5.30 7.49 35.41
CA VAL A 127 4.39 6.42 34.97
C VAL A 127 5.16 5.14 34.56
N PRO A 128 5.00 4.00 35.26
CA PRO A 128 5.88 2.83 35.12
C PRO A 128 6.03 2.22 33.72
N TRP A 129 4.96 2.18 32.90
CA TRP A 129 4.98 1.49 31.60
C TRP A 129 5.02 2.43 30.39
N GLY A 130 4.70 3.71 30.58
CA GLY A 130 4.61 4.70 29.50
C GLY A 130 5.61 5.86 29.61
N GLN A 131 6.51 5.84 30.61
CA GLN A 131 7.35 7.00 30.93
C GLN A 131 8.10 7.55 29.72
N SER A 132 8.77 6.66 28.98
CA SER A 132 9.62 7.10 27.89
C SER A 132 8.85 7.72 26.73
N TYR A 133 7.57 7.36 26.56
CA TYR A 133 6.70 7.97 25.56
C TYR A 133 6.25 9.37 25.98
N VAL A 134 5.92 9.55 27.26
CA VAL A 134 5.61 10.87 27.83
C VAL A 134 6.82 11.79 27.76
N ASP A 135 8.00 11.30 28.18
CA ASP A 135 9.26 12.05 28.11
C ASP A 135 9.58 12.47 26.68
N LEU A 136 9.39 11.56 25.72
CA LEU A 136 9.62 11.83 24.31
C LEU A 136 8.62 12.85 23.75
N ALA A 137 7.34 12.71 24.09
CA ALA A 137 6.29 13.64 23.65
C ALA A 137 6.56 15.05 24.18
N VAL A 138 6.97 15.19 25.44
CA VAL A 138 7.34 16.49 26.02
C VAL A 138 8.63 17.02 25.40
N GLY A 139 9.65 16.17 25.25
CA GLY A 139 10.93 16.57 24.64
C GLY A 139 10.81 17.02 23.19
N LYS A 140 9.86 16.47 22.42
CA LYS A 140 9.55 16.89 21.05
C LYS A 140 8.54 18.03 20.97
N GLY A 141 8.00 18.49 22.09
CA GLY A 141 6.96 19.54 22.12
C GLY A 141 5.60 19.08 21.61
N PHE A 142 5.35 17.77 21.52
CA PHE A 142 4.03 17.22 21.18
C PHE A 142 3.06 17.37 22.35
N LEU A 143 3.55 17.14 23.56
CA LEU A 143 2.81 17.33 24.80
C LEU A 143 3.42 18.50 25.57
N GLU A 144 2.62 19.53 25.87
CA GLU A 144 3.03 20.61 26.75
C GLU A 144 2.37 20.43 28.12
N LEU A 145 3.19 20.43 29.17
CA LEU A 145 2.75 20.32 30.55
C LEU A 145 3.12 21.61 31.27
N ASP A 146 2.12 22.36 31.72
CA ASP A 146 2.30 23.59 32.51
C ASP A 146 2.70 23.23 33.95
N ASP A 147 1.97 22.30 34.57
CA ASP A 147 2.34 21.69 35.84
C ASP A 147 2.40 20.15 35.69
N PRO A 148 3.60 19.59 35.48
CA PRO A 148 3.80 18.15 35.39
C PRO A 148 3.36 17.35 36.62
N GLY A 149 3.32 17.96 37.80
CA GLY A 149 2.86 17.27 39.02
C GLY A 149 1.35 17.03 39.02
N SER A 150 0.60 17.87 38.29
CA SER A 150 -0.86 17.83 38.20
C SER A 150 -1.41 17.03 37.02
N TYR A 151 -0.56 16.62 36.08
CA TYR A 151 -1.03 15.96 34.87
C TYR A 151 -1.51 14.53 35.18
N ASP A 152 -2.83 14.36 35.10
CA ASP A 152 -3.50 13.09 35.33
C ASP A 152 -3.41 12.17 34.11
N CYS A 153 -2.39 11.32 34.10
CA CYS A 153 -2.18 10.29 33.09
C CYS A 153 -3.32 9.25 33.00
N SER A 154 -4.06 9.02 34.09
CA SER A 154 -5.10 7.99 34.18
C SER A 154 -6.50 8.49 33.83
N GLY A 155 -6.71 9.80 33.86
CA GLY A 155 -7.97 10.40 33.46
C GLY A 155 -8.24 10.23 31.96
N SER A 156 -9.52 10.27 31.61
CA SER A 156 -9.97 10.15 30.22
C SER A 156 -9.49 11.33 29.37
N ALA A 157 -9.01 11.05 28.16
CA ALA A 157 -8.54 12.05 27.24
C ALA A 157 -9.71 12.75 26.53
N THR A 158 -9.72 14.07 26.51
CA THR A 158 -10.74 14.85 25.78
C THR A 158 -10.40 14.98 24.30
N ARG A 159 -11.42 15.23 23.47
CA ARG A 159 -11.26 15.49 22.04
C ARG A 159 -10.30 16.65 21.76
N LEU A 160 -10.31 17.70 22.58
CA LEU A 160 -9.39 18.82 22.46
C LEU A 160 -7.94 18.43 22.78
N GLU A 161 -7.71 17.64 23.84
CA GLU A 161 -6.37 17.17 24.20
C GLU A 161 -5.76 16.32 23.08
N VAL A 162 -6.56 15.41 22.51
CA VAL A 162 -6.14 14.58 21.37
C VAL A 162 -5.88 15.42 20.12
N ALA A 163 -6.74 16.40 19.83
CA ALA A 163 -6.55 17.34 18.72
C ALA A 163 -5.25 18.14 18.86
N GLY A 164 -4.97 18.67 20.06
CA GLY A 164 -3.73 19.41 20.33
C GLY A 164 -2.48 18.55 20.18
N LEU A 165 -2.51 17.33 20.71
CA LEU A 165 -1.41 16.38 20.59
C LEU A 165 -1.15 15.99 19.13
N LEU A 166 -2.19 15.68 18.35
CA LEU A 166 -2.09 15.37 16.93
C LEU A 166 -1.60 16.57 16.11
N ALA A 167 -2.18 17.75 16.32
CA ALA A 167 -1.79 18.97 15.60
C ALA A 167 -0.30 19.27 15.73
N ARG A 168 0.27 19.06 16.93
CA ARG A 168 1.70 19.23 17.19
C ARG A 168 2.54 18.08 16.66
N ALA A 169 2.14 16.83 16.90
CA ALA A 169 2.86 15.64 16.43
C ALA A 169 2.95 15.58 14.90
N MET A 170 1.93 16.09 14.22
CA MET A 170 1.86 16.18 12.76
C MET A 170 2.43 17.49 12.21
N PHE A 171 2.95 18.38 13.07
CA PHE A 171 3.45 19.71 12.71
C PHE A 171 2.44 20.56 11.91
N LEU A 172 1.14 20.36 12.15
CA LEU A 172 0.07 21.16 11.55
C LEU A 172 -0.07 22.54 12.22
N VAL A 173 0.36 22.63 13.48
CA VAL A 173 0.47 23.90 14.21
C VAL A 173 1.88 23.96 14.81
N PRO A 174 2.65 25.04 14.57
CA PRO A 174 4.00 25.17 15.09
C PRO A 174 3.99 25.21 16.62
N PRO A 175 5.00 24.62 17.30
CA PRO A 175 5.10 24.69 18.74
C PRO A 175 5.28 26.14 19.20
N SER A 176 4.54 26.52 20.24
CA SER A 176 4.60 27.85 20.87
C SER A 176 6.02 28.12 21.39
N THR A 177 6.79 28.94 20.68
CA THR A 177 8.03 29.49 21.25
C THR A 177 7.65 30.41 22.40
N GLN A 178 7.96 29.98 23.63
CA GLN A 178 7.89 30.87 24.79
C GLN A 178 8.81 32.08 24.56
N SER A 179 8.22 33.22 24.26
CA SER A 179 8.72 34.56 24.57
C SER A 179 7.58 35.55 24.35
N GLU A 180 7.03 36.05 25.45
CA GLU A 180 6.24 37.27 25.43
C GLU A 180 7.10 38.47 24.96
N SER A 181 6.41 39.50 24.49
CA SER A 181 6.89 40.85 24.14
C SER A 181 7.40 41.07 22.70
N THR A 182 6.49 41.38 21.76
CA THR A 182 6.33 42.72 21.14
C THR A 182 5.25 42.68 20.04
N PRO A 183 4.43 43.74 19.87
CA PRO A 183 3.37 43.77 18.85
C PRO A 183 3.89 44.36 17.54
N THR A 184 4.59 43.58 16.71
CA THR A 184 4.86 43.86 15.29
C THR A 184 5.37 42.53 14.71
N GLU A 185 4.76 41.87 13.73
CA GLU A 185 4.41 42.31 12.40
C GLU A 185 3.26 41.46 11.85
N LYS A 186 2.44 42.10 11.02
CA LYS A 186 1.46 41.45 10.13
C LYS A 186 2.22 40.51 9.18
N ASN A 187 2.13 39.20 9.41
CA ASN A 187 2.36 38.22 8.35
C ASN A 187 1.02 37.60 7.97
N THR A 188 0.60 37.98 6.78
CA THR A 188 -0.61 37.60 6.06
C THR A 188 -0.60 36.09 5.82
N LEU A 189 -1.16 35.33 6.76
CA LEU A 189 -1.73 34.03 6.45
C LEU A 189 -2.99 34.30 5.63
N SER A 190 -2.93 33.85 4.38
CA SER A 190 -3.98 33.97 3.37
C SER A 190 -5.37 33.79 3.97
N GLU A 191 -6.13 34.89 4.03
CA GLU A 191 -7.57 34.90 4.26
C GLU A 191 -8.26 34.24 3.06
N THR A 192 -8.25 32.91 3.03
CA THR A 192 -9.36 32.19 2.40
C THR A 192 -10.43 32.14 3.47
N SER A 193 -11.50 32.92 3.29
CA SER A 193 -12.67 32.99 4.18
C SER A 193 -12.93 31.64 4.87
N SER A 194 -12.46 31.50 6.10
CA SER A 194 -12.68 30.32 6.90
C SER A 194 -14.12 30.37 7.36
N ALA A 195 -15.00 29.71 6.59
CA ALA A 195 -16.29 29.32 7.13
C ALA A 195 -16.02 28.66 8.49
N LYS A 196 -16.63 29.21 9.54
CA LYS A 196 -16.52 28.69 10.90
C LYS A 196 -16.93 27.21 10.87
N ILE A 197 -15.93 26.32 10.92
CA ILE A 197 -16.12 24.89 10.61
C ILE A 197 -17.02 24.22 11.66
N PHE A 198 -16.92 24.65 12.91
CA PHE A 198 -17.73 24.15 14.02
C PHE A 198 -18.32 25.29 14.85
N SER A 199 -19.54 25.11 15.34
CA SER A 199 -20.29 26.15 16.05
C SER A 199 -19.85 26.39 17.49
N ASP A 200 -19.18 25.42 18.12
CA ASP A 200 -18.88 25.35 19.55
C ASP A 200 -17.42 25.69 19.92
N LEU A 201 -16.67 26.32 19.01
CA LEU A 201 -15.27 26.68 19.25
C LEU A 201 -15.03 28.04 19.88
N ASP A 202 -16.04 28.92 19.93
CA ASP A 202 -15.87 30.32 20.40
C ASP A 202 -15.42 30.41 21.86
N THR A 203 -15.70 29.38 22.65
CA THR A 203 -15.34 29.29 24.07
C THR A 203 -13.88 28.88 24.29
N LEU A 204 -13.19 28.42 23.24
CA LEU A 204 -11.80 27.96 23.29
C LEU A 204 -10.83 29.11 23.05
N LYS A 205 -9.61 28.97 23.55
CA LYS A 205 -8.51 29.90 23.25
C LYS A 205 -8.15 29.85 21.75
N PRO A 206 -7.61 30.93 21.16
CA PRO A 206 -7.26 30.93 19.74
C PRO A 206 -6.34 29.77 19.29
N VAL A 207 -5.38 29.39 20.13
CA VAL A 207 -4.48 28.25 19.84
C VAL A 207 -5.21 26.91 19.85
N GLU A 208 -6.19 26.73 20.74
CA GLU A 208 -7.03 25.53 20.83
C GLU A 208 -7.96 25.42 19.62
N GLN A 209 -8.54 26.54 19.18
CA GLN A 209 -9.31 26.61 17.93
C GLN A 209 -8.44 26.24 16.72
N ALA A 210 -7.18 26.69 16.69
CA ALA A 210 -6.24 26.35 15.63
C ALA A 210 -5.93 24.85 15.59
N PHE A 211 -5.75 24.20 16.75
CA PHE A 211 -5.56 22.74 16.80
C PHE A 211 -6.75 21.99 16.19
N VAL A 212 -7.97 22.31 16.63
CA VAL A 212 -9.19 21.67 16.12
C VAL A 212 -9.34 21.88 14.62
N THR A 213 -9.16 23.11 14.15
CA THR A 213 -9.24 23.45 12.72
C THR A 213 -8.19 22.70 11.90
N ALA A 214 -6.96 22.59 12.41
CA ALA A 214 -5.88 21.92 11.72
C ALA A 214 -6.12 20.41 11.55
N VAL A 215 -6.52 19.70 12.62
CA VAL A 215 -6.79 18.26 12.54
C VAL A 215 -8.06 17.93 11.74
N ALA A 216 -9.02 18.87 11.68
CA ALA A 216 -10.21 18.77 10.84
C ALA A 216 -9.87 18.96 9.35
N ASN A 217 -9.08 19.98 9.01
CA ASN A 217 -8.63 20.21 7.63
C ASN A 217 -7.70 19.10 7.12
N ALA A 218 -6.97 18.43 8.02
CA ALA A 218 -6.19 17.24 7.70
C ALA A 218 -7.05 15.96 7.60
N ASP A 219 -8.38 16.06 7.80
CA ASP A 219 -9.34 14.95 7.83
C ASP A 219 -8.98 13.82 8.81
N VAL A 220 -8.29 14.16 9.90
CA VAL A 220 -7.89 13.22 10.95
C VAL A 220 -9.00 13.09 11.99
N MET A 221 -9.56 14.22 12.42
CA MET A 221 -10.72 14.28 13.31
C MET A 221 -11.88 15.00 12.60
N SER A 222 -13.11 14.64 12.95
CA SER A 222 -14.32 15.27 12.39
C SER A 222 -15.26 15.67 13.51
N GLY A 223 -16.10 16.67 13.25
CA GLY A 223 -17.22 17.00 14.14
C GLY A 223 -18.42 16.09 13.93
N TYR A 224 -19.50 16.42 14.64
CA TYR A 224 -20.75 15.70 14.62
C TYR A 224 -21.71 16.29 13.57
N PRO A 225 -22.75 15.54 13.14
CA PRO A 225 -23.72 16.03 12.15
C PRO A 225 -24.47 17.31 12.56
N ASP A 226 -24.47 17.65 13.85
CA ASP A 226 -25.04 18.88 14.40
C ASP A 226 -24.15 20.12 14.21
N GLY A 227 -22.97 19.97 13.59
CA GLY A 227 -22.02 21.06 13.35
C GLY A 227 -21.10 21.37 14.53
N THR A 228 -21.10 20.54 15.57
CA THR A 228 -20.23 20.71 16.76
C THR A 228 -18.96 19.85 16.67
N PHE A 229 -17.89 20.26 17.36
CA PHE A 229 -16.69 19.45 17.56
C PHE A 229 -16.67 18.72 18.89
N ARG A 230 -17.31 19.28 19.92
CA ARG A 230 -17.40 18.80 21.31
C ARG A 230 -16.03 18.67 21.99
N PRO A 231 -15.27 19.77 22.14
CA PRO A 231 -13.87 19.73 22.58
C PRO A 231 -13.65 19.08 23.96
N GLN A 232 -14.63 19.18 24.86
CA GLN A 232 -14.52 18.68 26.24
C GLN A 232 -15.04 17.25 26.41
N GLU A 233 -15.64 16.65 25.38
CA GLU A 233 -16.07 15.24 25.47
C GLU A 233 -14.83 14.32 25.46
N SER A 234 -14.87 13.27 26.29
CA SER A 234 -13.84 12.25 26.32
C SER A 234 -13.99 11.25 25.16
N LEU A 235 -12.87 10.79 24.62
CA LEU A 235 -12.87 9.81 23.53
C LEU A 235 -12.97 8.38 24.04
N THR A 236 -13.70 7.56 23.30
CA THR A 236 -13.68 6.09 23.43
C THR A 236 -12.48 5.50 22.67
N ARG A 237 -12.10 4.27 23.04
CA ARG A 237 -11.08 3.50 22.31
C ARG A 237 -11.49 3.25 20.85
N ALA A 238 -12.78 3.08 20.58
CA ALA A 238 -13.33 2.97 19.24
C ALA A 238 -13.11 4.23 18.39
N GLU A 239 -13.38 5.42 18.93
CA GLU A 239 -13.10 6.68 18.24
C GLU A 239 -11.59 6.88 18.03
N MET A 240 -10.76 6.52 19.00
CA MET A 240 -9.30 6.54 18.82
C MET A 240 -8.85 5.60 17.69
N ALA A 241 -9.45 4.42 17.56
CA ALA A 241 -9.18 3.50 16.45
C ALA A 241 -9.55 4.13 15.08
N VAL A 242 -10.64 4.90 15.02
CA VAL A 242 -11.00 5.61 13.78
C VAL A 242 -9.97 6.67 13.43
N ILE A 243 -9.53 7.45 14.43
CA ILE A 243 -8.48 8.48 14.25
C ILE A 243 -7.18 7.85 13.73
N LEU A 244 -6.72 6.76 14.36
CA LEU A 244 -5.51 6.04 13.91
C LEU A 244 -5.68 5.44 12.51
N SER A 245 -6.85 4.90 12.19
CA SER A 245 -7.14 4.40 10.83
C SER A 245 -7.09 5.52 9.78
N ARG A 246 -7.59 6.72 10.11
CA ARG A 246 -7.47 7.89 9.21
C ARG A 246 -6.02 8.32 9.04
N LEU A 247 -5.21 8.27 10.08
CA LEU A 247 -3.77 8.54 9.98
C LEU A 247 -3.04 7.55 9.06
N VAL A 248 -3.48 6.29 9.01
CA VAL A 248 -3.05 5.32 8.01
C VAL A 248 -3.43 5.76 6.60
N ASP A 249 -4.68 6.16 6.39
CA ASP A 249 -5.17 6.57 5.06
C ASP A 249 -4.50 7.84 4.54
N ARG A 250 -4.17 8.77 5.43
CA ARG A 250 -3.42 10.00 5.11
C ARG A 250 -1.92 9.78 4.95
N GLY A 251 -1.43 8.55 5.12
CA GLY A 251 -0.03 8.20 4.91
C GLY A 251 0.93 8.75 5.98
N TRP A 252 0.41 9.19 7.13
CA TRP A 252 1.19 9.62 8.29
C TRP A 252 1.83 8.41 8.97
N ILE A 253 1.05 7.34 9.13
CA ILE A 253 1.55 6.04 9.60
C ILE A 253 2.11 5.28 8.40
N LYS A 254 3.43 5.03 8.40
CA LYS A 254 4.09 4.30 7.31
C LYS A 254 3.83 2.81 7.44
N ILE A 255 3.06 2.27 6.51
CA ILE A 255 2.85 0.83 6.35
C ILE A 255 3.74 0.33 5.21
N SER A 256 4.30 -0.86 5.36
CA SER A 256 5.05 -1.49 4.27
C SER A 256 4.15 -1.66 3.03
N SER A 257 4.63 -1.26 1.85
CA SER A 257 3.86 -1.38 0.60
C SER A 257 3.51 -2.83 0.24
N ASN A 258 4.18 -3.80 0.86
CA ASN A 258 3.88 -5.22 0.69
C ASN A 258 2.81 -5.72 1.67
N SER A 259 2.49 -4.96 2.72
CA SER A 259 1.44 -5.30 3.70
C SER A 259 0.08 -4.72 3.34
N ARG A 260 0.02 -3.60 2.60
CA ARG A 260 -1.23 -2.98 2.11
C ARG A 260 -1.25 -3.05 0.59
N LEU A 261 -2.16 -3.84 0.03
CA LEU A 261 -2.28 -4.05 -1.41
C LEU A 261 -3.64 -3.58 -1.90
N ALA A 262 -3.68 -3.06 -3.12
CA ALA A 262 -4.91 -2.70 -3.82
C ALA A 262 -5.01 -3.45 -5.14
N GLY A 263 -6.22 -3.82 -5.50
CA GLY A 263 -6.53 -4.56 -6.72
C GLY A 263 -8.00 -4.96 -6.72
N TRP A 264 -8.34 -6.00 -7.46
CA TRP A 264 -9.64 -6.62 -7.38
C TRP A 264 -9.52 -8.13 -7.28
N ILE A 265 -10.47 -8.77 -6.61
CA ILE A 265 -10.43 -10.21 -6.39
C ILE A 265 -11.03 -10.91 -7.62
N SER A 266 -10.17 -11.54 -8.41
CA SER A 266 -10.57 -12.28 -9.63
C SER A 266 -10.97 -13.72 -9.37
N GLY A 267 -10.64 -14.25 -8.20
CA GLY A 267 -11.04 -15.58 -7.79
C GLY A 267 -10.67 -15.87 -6.35
N VAL A 268 -11.36 -16.85 -5.77
CA VAL A 268 -11.06 -17.44 -4.47
C VAL A 268 -10.95 -18.94 -4.68
N GLU A 269 -9.80 -19.50 -4.33
CA GLU A 269 -9.46 -20.90 -4.52
C GLU A 269 -9.27 -21.59 -3.16
N ASP A 270 -9.68 -22.86 -3.06
CA ASP A 270 -9.38 -23.71 -1.91
C ASP A 270 -8.20 -24.64 -2.27
N ASN A 271 -7.10 -24.56 -1.51
CA ASN A 271 -5.90 -25.34 -1.73
C ASN A 271 -5.49 -26.07 -0.45
N LYS A 272 -5.74 -27.39 -0.42
CA LYS A 272 -5.34 -28.30 0.68
C LYS A 272 -5.75 -27.80 2.08
N GLY A 273 -6.94 -27.19 2.19
CA GLY A 273 -7.49 -26.69 3.46
C GLY A 273 -7.15 -25.24 3.80
N HIS A 274 -6.43 -24.53 2.93
CA HIS A 274 -6.24 -23.09 3.02
C HIS A 274 -6.91 -22.37 1.85
N GLN A 275 -7.48 -21.20 2.13
CA GLN A 275 -8.03 -20.33 1.09
C GLN A 275 -6.93 -19.47 0.48
N GLU A 276 -7.04 -19.20 -0.81
CA GLU A 276 -6.16 -18.31 -1.55
C GLU A 276 -7.02 -17.34 -2.37
N ILE A 277 -6.69 -16.05 -2.37
CA ILE A 277 -7.31 -15.09 -3.29
C ILE A 277 -6.37 -14.80 -4.47
N LEU A 278 -6.97 -14.59 -5.64
CA LEU A 278 -6.30 -14.03 -6.82
C LEU A 278 -6.56 -12.53 -6.84
N LEU A 279 -5.59 -11.73 -6.40
CA LEU A 279 -5.65 -10.28 -6.42
C LEU A 279 -5.05 -9.76 -7.74
N THR A 280 -5.90 -9.22 -8.59
CA THR A 280 -5.51 -8.66 -9.89
C THR A 280 -5.36 -7.14 -9.81
N SER A 281 -4.28 -6.63 -10.38
CA SER A 281 -4.01 -5.18 -10.51
C SER A 281 -3.39 -4.90 -11.88
N MET A 282 -3.05 -3.62 -12.14
CA MET A 282 -2.33 -3.24 -13.37
C MET A 282 -0.96 -3.93 -13.48
N SER A 283 -0.34 -4.31 -12.35
CA SER A 283 0.94 -5.01 -12.31
C SER A 283 0.85 -6.53 -12.51
N GLY A 284 -0.36 -7.09 -12.63
CA GLY A 284 -0.61 -8.50 -12.89
C GLY A 284 -1.44 -9.17 -11.79
N VAL A 285 -1.34 -10.49 -11.71
CA VAL A 285 -2.11 -11.31 -10.77
C VAL A 285 -1.20 -11.78 -9.64
N LYS A 286 -1.58 -11.49 -8.39
CA LYS A 286 -0.93 -12.01 -7.19
C LYS A 286 -1.83 -13.05 -6.52
N LYS A 287 -1.27 -14.23 -6.29
CA LYS A 287 -1.92 -15.29 -5.51
C LYS A 287 -1.51 -15.14 -4.05
N LEU A 288 -2.48 -14.94 -3.16
CA LEU A 288 -2.25 -14.63 -1.75
C LEU A 288 -2.99 -15.62 -0.85
N GLN A 289 -2.27 -16.23 0.09
CA GLN A 289 -2.87 -17.09 1.11
C GLN A 289 -3.72 -16.25 2.07
N VAL A 290 -4.83 -16.83 2.50
CA VAL A 290 -5.81 -16.19 3.38
C VAL A 290 -5.69 -16.77 4.80
N ALA A 291 -5.70 -15.88 5.80
CA ALA A 291 -5.72 -16.27 7.20
C ALA A 291 -7.08 -16.88 7.57
N SER A 292 -7.09 -17.85 8.49
CA SER A 292 -8.31 -18.57 8.90
C SER A 292 -9.41 -17.67 9.47
N ASN A 293 -9.05 -16.51 10.00
CA ASN A 293 -9.92 -15.52 10.62
C ASN A 293 -10.08 -14.23 9.81
N VAL A 294 -9.84 -14.29 8.50
CA VAL A 294 -9.98 -13.13 7.60
C VAL A 294 -11.29 -12.39 7.81
N GLN A 295 -11.20 -11.06 7.91
CA GLN A 295 -12.35 -10.17 7.97
C GLN A 295 -12.50 -9.45 6.63
N CYS A 296 -13.62 -9.67 5.96
CA CYS A 296 -13.94 -9.01 4.70
C CYS A 296 -15.14 -8.08 4.90
N TYR A 297 -14.97 -6.81 4.57
CA TYR A 297 -15.95 -5.77 4.80
C TYR A 297 -16.42 -5.15 3.48
N GLN A 298 -17.69 -4.76 3.42
CA GLN A 298 -18.24 -3.90 2.38
C GLN A 298 -19.13 -2.86 3.05
N ALA A 299 -18.79 -1.57 2.92
CA ALA A 299 -19.54 -0.49 3.56
C ALA A 299 -19.82 -0.71 5.07
N GLY A 300 -18.86 -1.32 5.78
CA GLY A 300 -18.96 -1.62 7.22
C GLY A 300 -19.60 -2.98 7.57
N GLU A 301 -20.25 -3.65 6.61
CA GLU A 301 -20.83 -4.97 6.81
C GLU A 301 -19.84 -6.10 6.53
N ILE A 302 -19.89 -7.18 7.30
CA ILE A 302 -19.07 -8.37 7.06
C ILE A 302 -19.64 -9.16 5.86
N LYS A 303 -18.77 -9.53 4.92
CA LYS A 303 -19.07 -10.37 3.77
C LYS A 303 -18.18 -11.62 3.78
N SER A 304 -18.61 -12.66 3.08
CA SER A 304 -17.74 -13.82 2.81
C SER A 304 -16.76 -13.50 1.68
N LEU A 305 -15.58 -14.13 1.68
CA LEU A 305 -14.63 -13.98 0.57
C LEU A 305 -15.21 -14.43 -0.78
N LYS A 306 -16.13 -15.39 -0.80
CA LYS A 306 -16.81 -15.79 -2.04
C LYS A 306 -17.63 -14.65 -2.66
N GLN A 307 -18.20 -13.77 -1.83
CA GLN A 307 -18.92 -12.57 -2.30
C GLN A 307 -17.98 -11.44 -2.72
N ALA A 308 -16.69 -11.52 -2.38
CA ALA A 308 -15.69 -10.51 -2.72
C ALA A 308 -15.19 -10.62 -4.17
N VAL A 309 -15.50 -11.71 -4.88
CA VAL A 309 -15.12 -11.86 -6.29
C VAL A 309 -15.73 -10.72 -7.11
N ASN A 310 -14.96 -10.19 -8.05
CA ASN A 310 -15.30 -9.04 -8.88
C ASN A 310 -15.44 -7.71 -8.12
N PHE A 311 -14.92 -7.59 -6.90
CA PHE A 311 -14.79 -6.29 -6.22
C PHE A 311 -13.37 -5.75 -6.29
N ARG A 312 -13.25 -4.45 -6.59
CA ARG A 312 -12.11 -3.63 -6.19
C ARG A 312 -12.02 -3.65 -4.68
N CYS A 313 -10.83 -3.87 -4.15
CA CYS A 313 -10.61 -3.96 -2.73
C CYS A 313 -9.24 -3.42 -2.32
N GLU A 314 -9.18 -3.01 -1.06
CA GLU A 314 -7.95 -2.93 -0.29
C GLU A 314 -7.79 -4.22 0.51
N VAL A 315 -6.59 -4.81 0.53
CA VAL A 315 -6.25 -5.95 1.38
C VAL A 315 -5.06 -5.64 2.24
N ILE A 316 -5.09 -6.10 3.49
CA ILE A 316 -3.98 -6.01 4.43
C ILE A 316 -3.53 -7.42 4.80
N LEU A 317 -2.23 -7.62 4.69
CA LEU A 317 -1.55 -8.83 5.10
C LEU A 317 -1.12 -8.71 6.56
N ASP A 318 -1.25 -9.80 7.30
CA ASP A 318 -0.73 -9.91 8.67
C ASP A 318 0.80 -10.12 8.70
N GLY A 319 1.37 -10.26 9.90
CA GLY A 319 2.78 -10.56 10.10
C GLY A 319 3.26 -11.87 9.45
N GLN A 320 2.36 -12.79 9.11
CA GLN A 320 2.64 -14.05 8.40
C GLN A 320 2.52 -13.91 6.87
N ARG A 321 2.23 -12.70 6.36
CA ARG A 321 1.96 -12.40 4.94
C ARG A 321 0.70 -13.08 4.41
N GLN A 322 -0.26 -13.38 5.28
CA GLN A 322 -1.57 -13.90 4.91
C GLN A 322 -2.59 -12.76 4.89
N VAL A 323 -3.54 -12.81 3.95
CA VAL A 323 -4.65 -11.85 3.88
C VAL A 323 -5.54 -12.03 5.10
N ASN A 324 -5.59 -11.03 5.97
CA ASN A 324 -6.36 -11.07 7.21
C ASN A 324 -7.45 -9.99 7.26
N TRP A 325 -7.30 -8.91 6.49
CA TRP A 325 -8.32 -7.87 6.39
C TRP A 325 -8.53 -7.47 4.93
N VAL A 326 -9.80 -7.35 4.52
CA VAL A 326 -10.23 -6.99 3.16
C VAL A 326 -11.33 -5.95 3.27
N ASN A 327 -11.23 -4.86 2.51
CA ASN A 327 -12.27 -3.86 2.37
C ASN A 327 -12.67 -3.72 0.89
N LEU A 328 -13.92 -4.09 0.60
CA LEU A 328 -14.53 -4.04 -0.71
C LEU A 328 -15.03 -2.62 -0.97
N LEU A 329 -14.60 -2.05 -2.09
CA LEU A 329 -14.83 -0.66 -2.44
C LEU A 329 -15.89 -0.55 -3.53
N GLU A 330 -15.65 -1.17 -4.67
CA GLU A 330 -16.45 -1.02 -5.88
C GLU A 330 -16.61 -2.36 -6.59
N GLN A 331 -17.82 -2.70 -7.01
CA GLN A 331 -18.07 -3.92 -7.77
C GLN A 331 -17.86 -3.68 -9.26
N LYS A 332 -17.27 -4.66 -9.94
CA LYS A 332 -17.10 -4.66 -11.39
C LYS A 332 -18.46 -4.70 -12.10
N ASP A 333 -18.66 -3.77 -13.02
CA ASP A 333 -19.85 -3.72 -13.88
C ASP A 333 -19.57 -4.42 -15.21
N GLU A 334 -20.04 -5.66 -15.33
CA GLU A 334 -19.87 -6.47 -16.56
C GLU A 334 -20.94 -6.17 -17.62
N THR A 335 -21.93 -5.35 -17.30
CA THR A 335 -23.04 -5.04 -18.22
C THR A 335 -22.71 -3.90 -19.20
N VAL A 336 -21.59 -3.22 -18.98
CA VAL A 336 -21.20 -2.07 -19.81
C VAL A 336 -20.78 -2.54 -21.20
N LYS A 337 -21.49 -2.05 -22.21
CA LYS A 337 -21.11 -2.25 -23.62
C LYS A 337 -19.77 -1.59 -23.88
N THR A 338 -18.88 -2.33 -24.54
CA THR A 338 -17.56 -1.86 -24.93
C THR A 338 -17.52 -1.55 -26.42
N GLU A 339 -16.76 -0.54 -26.79
CA GLU A 339 -16.34 -0.26 -28.16
C GLU A 339 -14.92 -0.74 -28.36
N LYS A 340 -14.63 -1.29 -29.54
CA LYS A 340 -13.33 -1.88 -29.84
C LYS A 340 -12.48 -0.92 -30.65
N ILE A 341 -11.29 -0.62 -30.13
CA ILE A 341 -10.26 0.18 -30.79
C ILE A 341 -9.08 -0.72 -31.08
N ARG A 342 -8.77 -0.92 -32.37
CA ARG A 342 -7.53 -1.59 -32.79
C ARG A 342 -6.45 -0.55 -33.06
N GLY A 343 -5.22 -0.86 -32.65
CA GLY A 343 -4.08 0.02 -32.90
C GLY A 343 -2.79 -0.52 -32.30
N SER A 344 -1.79 0.34 -32.21
CA SER A 344 -0.51 0.03 -31.57
C SER A 344 -0.30 0.92 -30.34
N VAL A 345 0.28 0.35 -29.30
CA VAL A 345 0.67 1.09 -28.09
C VAL A 345 1.76 2.12 -28.46
N LYS A 346 1.54 3.39 -28.12
CA LYS A 346 2.58 4.44 -28.15
C LYS A 346 3.32 4.52 -26.83
N THR A 347 2.57 4.59 -25.73
CA THR A 347 3.13 4.60 -24.38
C THR A 347 2.11 4.09 -23.37
N ILE A 348 2.60 3.70 -22.20
CA ILE A 348 1.79 3.35 -21.05
C ILE A 348 2.40 3.96 -19.80
N VAL A 349 1.57 4.59 -18.99
CA VAL A 349 1.94 5.21 -17.71
C VAL A 349 1.07 4.58 -16.64
N LEU A 350 1.69 3.97 -15.65
CA LEU A 350 1.01 3.33 -14.53
C LEU A 350 1.29 4.11 -13.25
N GLY A 351 0.23 4.43 -12.51
CA GLY A 351 0.29 5.26 -11.32
C GLY A 351 -1.09 5.37 -10.68
N GLU A 352 -1.33 6.48 -9.98
CA GLU A 352 -2.65 6.82 -9.44
C GLU A 352 -3.68 6.92 -10.58
N ASP A 353 -3.33 7.66 -11.64
CA ASP A 353 -4.03 7.67 -12.91
C ASP A 353 -3.24 6.88 -13.94
N SER A 354 -3.67 5.64 -14.20
CA SER A 354 -3.04 4.82 -15.22
C SER A 354 -3.59 5.16 -16.60
N LEU A 355 -2.72 5.47 -17.56
CA LEU A 355 -3.06 5.93 -18.90
C LEU A 355 -2.38 5.05 -19.96
N ILE A 356 -3.05 4.84 -21.08
CA ILE A 356 -2.47 4.23 -22.28
C ILE A 356 -2.66 5.16 -23.48
N ALA A 357 -1.58 5.39 -24.22
CA ALA A 357 -1.64 6.07 -25.50
C ALA A 357 -1.65 5.02 -26.63
N ILE A 358 -2.63 5.09 -27.51
CA ILE A 358 -2.84 4.17 -28.62
C ILE A 358 -2.84 4.99 -29.91
N SER A 359 -2.03 4.59 -30.89
CA SER A 359 -2.20 5.06 -32.27
C SER A 359 -3.13 4.09 -32.99
N ASN A 360 -4.32 4.55 -33.36
CA ASN A 360 -5.36 3.70 -33.93
C ASN A 360 -5.04 3.32 -35.41
N MET A 361 -5.99 2.64 -36.06
CA MET A 361 -5.86 2.25 -37.49
C MET A 361 -5.90 3.44 -38.46
N TYR A 362 -6.37 4.61 -38.02
CA TYR A 362 -6.38 5.86 -38.78
C TYR A 362 -5.17 6.76 -38.46
N VAL A 363 -4.19 6.24 -37.70
CA VAL A 363 -2.98 6.97 -37.27
C VAL A 363 -3.29 8.15 -36.33
N GLU A 364 -4.45 8.15 -35.70
CA GLU A 364 -4.82 9.12 -34.66
C GLU A 364 -4.34 8.64 -33.29
N ASP A 365 -3.82 9.57 -32.50
CA ASP A 365 -3.36 9.29 -31.14
C ASP A 365 -4.49 9.49 -30.13
N LEU A 366 -4.80 8.42 -29.42
CA LEU A 366 -5.80 8.39 -28.36
C LEU A 366 -5.09 8.19 -27.03
N ILE A 367 -5.28 9.11 -26.08
CA ILE A 367 -4.80 8.96 -24.70
C ILE A 367 -6.01 8.62 -23.86
N LEU A 368 -6.05 7.39 -23.35
CA LEU A 368 -7.20 6.87 -22.63
C LEU A 368 -6.81 6.43 -21.22
N PRO A 369 -7.61 6.76 -20.19
CA PRO A 369 -7.44 6.18 -18.87
C PRO A 369 -7.76 4.68 -18.86
N LEU A 370 -6.99 3.92 -18.08
CA LEU A 370 -7.30 2.54 -17.76
C LEU A 370 -8.32 2.52 -16.62
N ALA A 371 -9.40 1.78 -16.78
CA ALA A 371 -10.31 1.51 -15.68
C ALA A 371 -9.59 0.70 -14.59
N TRP A 372 -10.05 0.82 -13.34
CA TRP A 372 -9.44 0.06 -12.23
C TRP A 372 -9.55 -1.47 -12.42
N ASP A 373 -10.58 -1.92 -13.15
CA ASP A 373 -10.85 -3.31 -13.50
C ASP A 373 -10.25 -3.70 -14.85
N ALA A 374 -9.38 -2.85 -15.43
CA ALA A 374 -8.78 -3.13 -16.71
C ALA A 374 -7.97 -4.44 -16.69
N VAL A 375 -8.17 -5.27 -17.70
CA VAL A 375 -7.47 -6.57 -17.82
C VAL A 375 -6.65 -6.64 -19.10
N LEU A 376 -5.44 -7.18 -18.98
CA LEU A 376 -4.62 -7.56 -20.13
C LEU A 376 -4.84 -9.05 -20.42
N THR A 377 -5.20 -9.39 -21.65
CA THR A 377 -5.38 -10.77 -22.13
C THR A 377 -4.42 -11.10 -23.28
N GLY A 378 -4.18 -12.40 -23.50
CA GLY A 378 -3.24 -12.92 -24.50
C GLY A 378 -1.95 -13.49 -23.88
N LYS A 379 -0.94 -13.77 -24.71
CA LYS A 379 0.29 -14.49 -24.29
C LYS A 379 1.07 -13.83 -23.13
N LYS A 380 0.87 -12.53 -22.86
CA LYS A 380 1.53 -11.79 -21.77
C LYS A 380 0.60 -11.39 -20.61
N ALA A 381 -0.63 -11.88 -20.56
CA ALA A 381 -1.64 -11.48 -19.57
C ALA A 381 -1.14 -11.47 -18.10
N THR A 382 -0.40 -12.50 -17.71
CA THR A 382 0.11 -12.67 -16.33
C THR A 382 1.16 -11.64 -15.91
N LYS A 383 1.80 -10.96 -16.87
CA LYS A 383 2.84 -9.94 -16.61
C LYS A 383 2.27 -8.53 -16.43
N GLY A 384 0.94 -8.37 -16.52
CA GLY A 384 0.26 -7.09 -16.38
C GLY A 384 0.58 -6.10 -17.51
N PHE A 385 0.07 -4.90 -17.37
CA PHE A 385 0.16 -3.82 -18.36
C PHE A 385 1.60 -3.33 -18.59
N ASN A 386 2.46 -3.49 -17.60
CA ASN A 386 3.90 -3.19 -17.63
C ASN A 386 4.65 -3.94 -18.74
N SER A 387 4.05 -5.03 -19.25
CA SER A 387 4.64 -5.89 -20.27
C SER A 387 4.39 -5.44 -21.71
N LEU A 388 3.49 -4.48 -21.90
CA LEU A 388 3.20 -3.84 -23.19
C LEU A 388 4.36 -2.92 -23.57
N LYS A 389 4.76 -2.99 -24.83
CA LYS A 389 5.85 -2.18 -25.39
C LYS A 389 5.31 -1.24 -26.46
N GLN A 390 6.03 -0.15 -26.71
CA GLN A 390 5.78 0.69 -27.87
C GLN A 390 5.79 -0.15 -29.15
N GLY A 391 4.76 0.00 -29.98
CA GLY A 391 4.56 -0.76 -31.20
C GLY A 391 3.83 -2.10 -31.02
N ASP A 392 3.58 -2.56 -29.79
CA ASP A 392 2.74 -3.74 -29.57
C ASP A 392 1.33 -3.46 -30.11
N PHE A 393 0.85 -4.32 -31.01
CA PHE A 393 -0.51 -4.22 -31.55
C PHE A 393 -1.52 -4.81 -30.58
N ILE A 394 -2.61 -4.07 -30.37
CA ILE A 394 -3.63 -4.41 -29.40
C ILE A 394 -5.04 -4.19 -29.95
N ASP A 395 -5.97 -4.94 -29.38
CA ASP A 395 -7.39 -4.61 -29.38
C ASP A 395 -7.76 -4.10 -27.98
N ALA A 396 -8.12 -2.82 -27.88
CA ALA A 396 -8.58 -2.18 -26.66
C ALA A 396 -10.12 -2.10 -26.65
N GLU A 397 -10.75 -2.61 -25.61
CA GLU A 397 -12.17 -2.48 -25.35
C GLU A 397 -12.39 -1.30 -24.39
N VAL A 398 -13.12 -0.29 -24.87
CA VAL A 398 -13.33 0.99 -24.17
C VAL A 398 -14.79 1.11 -23.78
N ALA A 399 -15.04 1.55 -22.55
CA ALA A 399 -16.38 1.87 -22.09
C ALA A 399 -16.34 3.06 -21.14
N LYS A 400 -17.33 3.95 -21.25
CA LYS A 400 -17.41 5.19 -20.44
C LYS A 400 -16.10 6.01 -20.49
N GLY A 401 -15.43 6.04 -21.65
CA GLY A 401 -14.17 6.76 -21.86
C GLY A 401 -12.92 6.10 -21.25
N GLN A 402 -13.04 4.90 -20.67
CA GLN A 402 -11.94 4.17 -20.06
C GLN A 402 -11.68 2.83 -20.76
N VAL A 403 -10.42 2.43 -20.88
CA VAL A 403 -10.04 1.12 -21.36
C VAL A 403 -10.31 0.09 -20.27
N ARG A 404 -11.17 -0.90 -20.56
CA ARG A 404 -11.52 -2.00 -19.64
C ARG A 404 -10.84 -3.31 -19.96
N LYS A 405 -10.43 -3.51 -21.21
CA LYS A 405 -9.68 -4.71 -21.60
C LYS A 405 -8.73 -4.40 -22.73
N VAL A 406 -7.54 -4.97 -22.67
CA VAL A 406 -6.54 -4.92 -23.72
C VAL A 406 -6.19 -6.35 -24.11
N THR A 407 -6.34 -6.68 -25.38
CA THR A 407 -5.87 -7.95 -25.92
C THR A 407 -4.61 -7.70 -26.73
N LEU A 408 -3.49 -8.27 -26.29
CA LEU A 408 -2.25 -8.23 -27.07
C LEU A 408 -2.39 -9.14 -28.29
N LEU A 409 -2.21 -8.58 -29.47
CA LEU A 409 -2.34 -9.29 -30.74
C LEU A 409 -1.01 -9.97 -31.10
N ASP A 410 -1.10 -11.21 -31.57
CA ASP A 410 0.04 -11.97 -32.07
C ASP A 410 0.22 -11.68 -33.57
N VAL A 411 1.03 -10.68 -33.85
CA VAL A 411 1.26 -10.18 -35.22
C VAL A 411 2.50 -10.80 -35.83
N LYS A 412 2.44 -11.03 -37.14
CA LYS A 412 3.59 -11.42 -37.97
C LYS A 412 4.00 -10.24 -38.85
N THR A 413 5.26 -10.22 -39.25
CA THR A 413 5.78 -9.20 -40.15
C THR A 413 6.54 -9.85 -41.30
N THR A 414 6.32 -9.36 -42.51
CA THR A 414 7.13 -9.65 -43.69
C THR A 414 7.59 -8.35 -44.35
N SER A 415 8.61 -8.41 -45.19
CA SER A 415 9.09 -7.25 -45.94
C SER A 415 9.42 -7.67 -47.35
N GLY A 416 9.19 -6.77 -48.30
CA GLY A 416 9.39 -7.06 -49.72
C GLY A 416 9.16 -5.83 -50.59
N LYS A 417 9.48 -5.96 -51.87
CA LYS A 417 9.19 -4.94 -52.88
C LYS A 417 7.83 -5.25 -53.49
N VAL A 418 6.97 -4.25 -53.65
CA VAL A 418 5.65 -4.44 -54.29
C VAL A 418 5.84 -4.76 -55.77
N ASP A 419 5.28 -5.87 -56.24
CA ASP A 419 5.29 -6.27 -57.64
C ASP A 419 4.17 -5.58 -58.41
N ARG A 420 2.93 -5.82 -57.97
CA ARG A 420 1.72 -5.28 -58.56
C ARG A 420 0.58 -5.28 -57.56
N ILE A 421 -0.46 -4.53 -57.87
CA ILE A 421 -1.71 -4.46 -57.11
C ILE A 421 -2.85 -4.70 -58.10
N GLU A 422 -3.63 -5.77 -57.88
CA GLU A 422 -4.71 -6.17 -58.79
C GLU A 422 -5.91 -6.63 -57.97
N MET A 423 -7.11 -6.16 -58.33
CA MET A 423 -8.39 -6.58 -57.72
C MET A 423 -8.41 -6.50 -56.18
N GLY A 424 -7.79 -5.47 -55.59
CA GLY A 424 -7.75 -5.28 -54.13
C GLY A 424 -6.74 -6.18 -53.39
N ARG A 425 -5.85 -6.84 -54.14
CA ARG A 425 -4.76 -7.68 -53.62
C ARG A 425 -3.40 -7.07 -53.92
N LEU A 426 -2.53 -7.04 -52.93
CA LEU A 426 -1.14 -6.58 -53.06
C LEU A 426 -0.21 -7.77 -53.22
N TYR A 427 0.68 -7.75 -54.21
CA TYR A 427 1.67 -8.80 -54.46
C TYR A 427 3.10 -8.30 -54.20
N LEU A 428 3.95 -9.14 -53.61
CA LEU A 428 5.37 -8.87 -53.37
C LEU A 428 6.25 -9.61 -54.39
N LYS A 429 7.37 -9.00 -54.79
CA LYS A 429 8.37 -9.61 -55.67
C LYS A 429 9.11 -10.75 -54.97
N GLY A 430 9.12 -11.93 -55.60
CA GLY A 430 9.87 -13.10 -55.15
C GLY A 430 9.11 -14.41 -55.36
N ASN A 431 9.84 -15.53 -55.34
CA ASN A 431 9.23 -16.86 -55.28
C ASN A 431 8.87 -17.19 -53.83
N SER A 432 7.78 -17.92 -53.61
CA SER A 432 7.32 -18.41 -52.30
C SER A 432 8.32 -19.41 -51.68
N THR A 433 9.50 -18.95 -51.28
CA THR A 433 10.49 -19.77 -50.57
C THR A 433 10.19 -19.72 -49.07
N GLY A 434 9.20 -20.52 -48.66
CA GLY A 434 8.82 -20.74 -47.26
C GLY A 434 7.38 -20.37 -46.90
N LYS A 435 7.00 -20.60 -45.64
CA LYS A 435 5.67 -20.29 -45.03
C LYS A 435 5.35 -18.78 -44.91
N LYS A 436 5.88 -17.93 -45.80
CA LYS A 436 5.64 -16.47 -45.74
C LYS A 436 4.74 -16.05 -46.90
N PRO A 437 3.64 -15.31 -46.62
CA PRO A 437 2.77 -14.82 -47.66
C PRO A 437 3.52 -13.86 -48.59
N ILE A 438 3.32 -14.05 -49.89
CA ILE A 438 3.85 -13.21 -50.96
C ILE A 438 2.77 -12.31 -51.57
N TRP A 439 1.55 -12.38 -51.08
CA TRP A 439 0.45 -11.51 -51.46
C TRP A 439 -0.51 -11.34 -50.28
N PHE A 440 -1.34 -10.29 -50.31
CA PHE A 440 -2.29 -9.97 -49.25
C PHE A 440 -3.61 -9.42 -49.80
N ASN A 441 -4.74 -9.99 -49.37
CA ASN A 441 -6.07 -9.47 -49.67
C ASN A 441 -6.39 -8.24 -48.82
N HIS A 442 -7.27 -7.37 -49.31
CA HIS A 442 -7.83 -6.23 -48.55
C HIS A 442 -6.76 -5.37 -47.87
N TYR A 443 -5.62 -5.19 -48.54
CA TYR A 443 -4.46 -4.49 -48.01
C TYR A 443 -4.77 -3.02 -47.66
N ASP A 444 -5.81 -2.46 -48.30
CA ASP A 444 -6.34 -1.11 -48.15
C ASP A 444 -7.08 -0.88 -46.83
N ASN A 445 -7.47 -1.94 -46.11
CA ASN A 445 -7.98 -1.84 -44.74
C ASN A 445 -6.86 -1.64 -43.69
N ALA A 446 -5.61 -1.83 -44.09
CA ALA A 446 -4.47 -1.62 -43.20
C ALA A 446 -4.18 -0.13 -43.02
N ARG A 447 -3.57 0.23 -41.90
CA ARG A 447 -3.00 1.57 -41.78
C ARG A 447 -1.73 1.66 -42.62
N ILE A 448 -1.67 2.61 -43.55
CA ILE A 448 -0.51 2.79 -44.42
C ILE A 448 0.29 3.98 -43.89
N ILE A 449 1.56 3.76 -43.58
CA ILE A 449 2.45 4.76 -42.99
C ILE A 449 3.82 4.76 -43.68
N ASN A 450 4.56 5.85 -43.57
CA ASN A 450 5.98 5.89 -43.93
C ASN A 450 6.86 5.37 -42.78
N LYS A 451 8.18 5.38 -42.99
CA LYS A 451 9.18 4.99 -41.98
C LYS A 451 9.10 5.83 -40.71
N GLU A 452 8.69 7.09 -40.82
CA GLU A 452 8.51 8.04 -39.72
C GLU A 452 7.15 7.88 -38.99
N GLY A 453 6.27 6.98 -39.47
CA GLY A 453 4.96 6.74 -38.87
C GLY A 453 3.85 7.71 -39.31
N VAL A 454 4.10 8.52 -40.34
CA VAL A 454 3.13 9.45 -40.91
C VAL A 454 2.24 8.71 -41.92
N GLN A 455 0.93 8.91 -41.80
CA GLN A 455 -0.07 8.31 -42.69
C GLN A 455 0.23 8.60 -44.16
N GLN A 456 0.09 7.58 -44.99
CA GLN A 456 0.20 7.64 -46.45
C GLN A 456 -1.13 7.19 -47.06
N GLY A 457 -1.43 7.72 -48.25
CA GLY A 457 -2.71 7.43 -48.90
C GLY A 457 -2.76 6.10 -49.65
N ILE A 458 -1.66 5.71 -50.31
CA ILE A 458 -1.67 4.58 -51.25
C ILE A 458 -0.28 3.93 -51.28
N VAL A 459 -0.24 2.60 -51.41
CA VAL A 459 0.97 1.84 -51.75
C VAL A 459 1.09 1.73 -53.26
N GLN A 460 2.28 1.91 -53.82
CA GLN A 460 2.55 1.84 -55.26
C GLN A 460 3.36 0.59 -55.63
N ALA A 461 3.29 0.21 -56.90
CA ALA A 461 4.21 -0.77 -57.46
C ALA A 461 5.66 -0.27 -57.28
N ASP A 462 6.59 -1.19 -57.06
CA ASP A 462 7.99 -0.94 -56.74
C ASP A 462 8.28 -0.31 -55.36
N ASP A 463 7.28 0.00 -54.52
CA ASP A 463 7.54 0.42 -53.14
C ASP A 463 8.24 -0.70 -52.35
N GLN A 464 9.25 -0.33 -51.57
CA GLN A 464 9.80 -1.20 -50.54
C GLN A 464 8.92 -1.12 -49.29
N VAL A 465 8.30 -2.23 -48.87
CA VAL A 465 7.33 -2.25 -47.77
C VAL A 465 7.69 -3.24 -46.68
N SER A 466 7.26 -2.94 -45.46
CA SER A 466 7.13 -3.89 -44.35
C SER A 466 5.65 -4.03 -44.01
N ILE A 467 5.14 -5.26 -44.06
CA ILE A 467 3.73 -5.58 -43.88
C ILE A 467 3.57 -6.34 -42.57
N THR A 468 2.73 -5.82 -41.68
CA THR A 468 2.34 -6.46 -40.43
C THR A 468 0.90 -6.95 -40.55
N TYR A 469 0.68 -8.21 -40.19
CA TYR A 469 -0.59 -8.90 -40.37
C TYR A 469 -0.88 -9.86 -39.21
N LEU A 470 -2.17 -10.16 -39.02
CA LEU A 470 -2.65 -11.24 -38.16
C LEU A 470 -2.82 -12.49 -39.01
N ASP A 471 -2.48 -13.63 -38.43
CA ASP A 471 -2.68 -14.93 -39.04
C ASP A 471 -3.56 -15.78 -38.11
N PRO A 472 -4.89 -15.63 -38.21
CA PRO A 472 -5.83 -16.32 -37.34
C PRO A 472 -5.93 -17.82 -37.65
N ILE A 473 -5.63 -18.24 -38.88
CA ILE A 473 -5.73 -19.63 -39.36
C ILE A 473 -4.41 -19.99 -40.08
N PRO A 474 -3.36 -20.35 -39.34
CA PRO A 474 -1.99 -20.49 -39.89
C PRO A 474 -1.78 -21.59 -40.92
N ASP A 475 -2.76 -22.47 -41.09
CA ASP A 475 -2.73 -23.57 -42.04
C ASP A 475 -3.45 -23.22 -43.36
N GLU A 476 -4.12 -22.07 -43.45
CA GLU A 476 -4.78 -21.54 -44.65
C GLU A 476 -3.98 -20.34 -45.20
N ILE A 477 -3.83 -20.25 -46.53
CA ILE A 477 -2.93 -19.29 -47.21
C ILE A 477 -3.64 -17.96 -47.55
N ASP A 478 -4.96 -17.86 -47.30
CA ASP A 478 -5.81 -16.78 -47.81
C ASP A 478 -6.41 -15.88 -46.71
N ASP A 479 -6.00 -16.09 -45.44
CA ASP A 479 -6.67 -15.52 -44.25
C ASP A 479 -5.84 -14.46 -43.51
N GLU A 480 -4.69 -14.02 -44.04
CA GLU A 480 -3.89 -12.99 -43.39
C GLU A 480 -4.57 -11.62 -43.41
N LEU A 481 -4.88 -11.12 -42.21
CA LEU A 481 -5.48 -9.80 -42.03
C LEU A 481 -4.38 -8.75 -41.88
N VAL A 482 -4.11 -8.00 -42.93
CA VAL A 482 -3.14 -6.90 -42.89
C VAL A 482 -3.63 -5.80 -41.98
N ILE A 483 -2.77 -5.33 -41.08
CA ILE A 483 -3.10 -4.26 -40.13
C ILE A 483 -2.18 -3.05 -40.27
N GLU A 484 -0.95 -3.21 -40.76
CA GLU A 484 -0.06 -2.09 -41.07
C GLU A 484 0.77 -2.38 -42.30
N ILE A 485 0.92 -1.38 -43.17
CA ILE A 485 1.89 -1.35 -44.25
C ILE A 485 2.78 -0.13 -44.05
N LYS A 486 4.08 -0.38 -43.85
CA LYS A 486 5.10 0.65 -43.70
C LYS A 486 5.91 0.77 -45.00
N ILE A 487 5.80 1.90 -45.67
CA ILE A 487 6.57 2.24 -46.87
C ILE A 487 7.95 2.75 -46.44
N MET A 488 8.99 2.02 -46.85
CA MET A 488 10.39 2.23 -46.47
C MET A 488 11.18 3.07 -47.48
N LYS A 489 10.60 3.25 -48.69
CA LYS A 489 11.20 3.75 -49.94
C LYS A 489 12.29 2.87 -50.53
#